data_AF-A0A1A7PSL9-F1
#
_entry.id   AF-A0A1A7PSL9-F1
#
_cell.length_a   1.000
_cell.length_b   1.000
_cell.length_c   1.000
_cell.angle_alpha   90.00
_cell.angle_beta   90.00
_cell.angle_gamma   90.00
#
_symmetry.space_group_name_H-M   'P 1'
#
loop_
_entity.id
_entity.type
_entity.pdbx_description
1 polymer ?
#
loop_
_entity_poly.entity_id
_entity_poly.type
_entity_poly.pdbx_seq_one_letter_code
_entity_poly.pdbx_strand_id
1 'polypeptide(L)'
;MAYNIDKKLKELQFERKQVLQHLMQLDESIRTLKQAIRLLQEERDIIEHNTSTFTYRRKYKLFKGKIRKYIVQIMRETPYKSFTIAEITRCIFDIEENTDKPSDKHLDSVRKQLNEFHKRGWVTRTELKRGEVYWQWKI
;
A
#
# COMPACT_ATOMS: atom_id res chain seq x y z
N MET A 1 60.40 16.83 0.54
CA MET A 1 59.36 15.91 0.04
C MET A 1 58.66 15.08 1.13
N ALA A 2 59.32 14.67 2.22
CA ALA A 2 58.71 13.87 3.30
C ALA A 2 57.49 14.55 3.99
N TYR A 3 57.54 15.86 4.22
CA TYR A 3 56.48 16.62 4.89
C TYR A 3 55.10 16.55 4.22
N ASN A 4 55.07 16.41 2.88
CA ASN A 4 53.81 16.37 2.12
C ASN A 4 53.14 14.99 2.20
N ILE A 5 53.94 13.93 2.34
CA ILE A 5 53.47 12.54 2.50
C ILE A 5 52.84 12.36 3.88
N ASP A 6 53.50 12.84 4.95
CA ASP A 6 52.99 12.72 6.32
C ASP A 6 51.68 13.49 6.53
N LYS A 7 51.56 14.67 5.91
CA LYS A 7 50.32 15.45 5.93
C LYS A 7 49.17 14.70 5.24
N LYS A 8 49.42 14.16 4.05
CA LYS A 8 48.41 13.38 3.30
C LYS A 8 48.03 12.10 4.06
N LEU A 9 48.97 11.48 4.74
CA LEU A 9 48.73 10.27 5.54
C LEU A 9 47.81 10.57 6.74
N LYS A 10 47.99 11.72 7.41
CA LYS A 10 47.09 12.19 8.48
C LYS A 10 45.69 12.51 7.97
N GLU A 11 45.57 13.17 6.82
CA GLU A 11 44.27 13.44 6.19
C GLU A 11 43.52 12.15 5.88
N LEU A 12 44.18 11.18 5.25
CA LEU A 12 43.58 9.87 4.93
C LEU A 12 43.20 9.08 6.18
N GLN A 13 43.98 9.16 7.26
CA GLN A 13 43.64 8.54 8.54
C GLN A 13 42.38 9.17 9.17
N PHE A 14 42.25 10.49 9.07
CA PHE A 14 41.07 11.21 9.56
C PHE A 14 39.83 10.86 8.74
N GLU A 15 39.94 10.90 7.41
CA GLU A 15 38.87 10.49 6.50
C GLU A 15 38.45 9.04 6.75
N ARG A 16 39.40 8.11 6.91
CA ARG A 16 39.10 6.72 7.27
C ARG A 16 38.32 6.62 8.57
N LYS A 17 38.69 7.40 9.59
CA LYS A 17 37.98 7.41 10.88
C LYS A 17 36.54 7.92 10.73
N GLN A 18 36.34 8.99 9.96
CA GLN A 18 35.00 9.51 9.66
C GLN A 18 34.15 8.49 8.90
N VAL A 19 34.72 7.86 7.86
CA VAL A 19 34.02 6.82 7.09
C VAL A 19 33.59 5.66 7.99
N LEU A 20 34.47 5.20 8.89
CA LEU A 20 34.13 4.14 9.83
C LEU A 20 32.99 4.54 10.78
N GLN A 21 32.99 5.78 11.27
CA GLN A 21 31.90 6.27 12.12
C GLN A 21 30.57 6.33 11.38
N HIS A 22 30.56 6.82 10.15
CA HIS A 22 29.34 6.84 9.33
C HIS A 22 28.84 5.43 8.99
N LEU A 23 29.74 4.49 8.71
CA LEU A 23 29.36 3.08 8.50
C LEU A 23 28.69 2.48 9.74
N MET A 24 29.23 2.75 10.94
CA MET A 24 28.61 2.30 12.19
C MET A 24 27.20 2.89 12.40
N GLN A 25 27.01 4.18 12.10
CA GLN A 25 25.69 4.84 12.17
C GLN A 25 24.69 4.25 11.18
N LEU A 26 25.15 3.93 9.97
CA LEU A 26 24.31 3.26 8.96
C LEU A 26 23.91 1.85 9.42
N ASP A 27 24.85 1.07 9.96
CA ASP A 27 24.55 -0.25 10.49
C ASP A 27 23.51 -0.23 11.61
N GLU A 28 23.61 0.73 12.53
CA GLU A 28 22.64 0.92 13.61
C GLU A 28 21.25 1.31 13.07
N SER A 29 21.22 2.21 12.08
CA SER A 29 19.98 2.62 11.41
C SER A 29 19.33 1.43 10.68
N ILE A 30 20.12 0.62 9.99
CA ILE A 30 19.65 -0.58 9.29
C ILE A 30 19.10 -1.61 10.29
N ARG A 31 19.76 -1.82 11.43
CA ARG A 31 19.27 -2.73 12.48
C ARG A 31 17.93 -2.26 13.04
N THR A 32 17.80 -0.97 13.32
CA THR A 32 16.56 -0.37 13.82
C THR A 32 15.41 -0.54 12.83
N LEU A 33 15.66 -0.28 11.54
CA LEU A 33 14.67 -0.47 10.48
C LEU A 33 14.27 -1.93 10.31
N LYS A 34 15.22 -2.87 10.34
CA LYS A 34 14.92 -4.31 10.28
C LYS A 34 14.05 -4.76 11.46
N GLN A 35 14.34 -4.26 12.66
CA GLN A 35 13.53 -4.57 13.84
C GLN A 35 12.11 -3.99 13.73
N ALA A 36 11.98 -2.75 13.26
CA ALA A 36 10.67 -2.13 13.02
C ALA A 36 9.85 -2.90 11.97
N ILE A 37 10.48 -3.35 10.88
CA ILE A 37 9.83 -4.18 9.86
C ILE A 37 9.35 -5.50 10.46
N ARG A 38 10.17 -6.17 11.27
CA ARG A 38 9.79 -7.41 11.94
C ARG A 38 8.55 -7.21 12.82
N LEU A 39 8.53 -6.15 13.63
CA LEU A 39 7.38 -5.81 14.47
C LEU A 39 6.12 -5.47 13.65
N LEU A 40 6.27 -4.87 12.47
CA LEU A 40 5.15 -4.58 11.57
C LEU A 40 4.61 -5.83 10.85
N GLN A 41 5.48 -6.79 10.56
CA GLN A 41 5.13 -8.08 9.95
C GLN A 41 4.49 -9.06 10.93
N GLU A 42 4.84 -8.97 12.22
CA GLU A 42 4.12 -9.70 13.26
C GLU A 42 2.66 -9.21 13.29
N GLU A 43 1.73 -10.10 12.91
CA GLU A 43 0.28 -9.89 12.93
C GLU A 43 -0.27 -9.80 14.37
N ARG A 44 0.48 -9.25 15.33
CA ARG A 44 -0.06 -8.95 16.66
C ARG A 44 -1.25 -8.04 16.49
N ASP A 45 -2.30 -8.34 17.23
CA ASP A 45 -3.52 -7.57 17.22
C ASP A 45 -3.21 -6.24 17.91
N ILE A 46 -3.07 -5.17 17.12
CA ILE A 46 -2.88 -3.80 17.64
C ILE A 46 -3.99 -3.41 18.63
N ILE A 47 -5.11 -4.14 18.60
CA ILE A 47 -6.21 -4.07 19.54
C ILE A 47 -5.74 -4.28 20.99
N GLU A 48 -4.72 -5.12 21.22
CA GLU A 48 -4.11 -5.36 22.54
C GLU A 48 -3.51 -4.09 23.16
N HIS A 49 -3.18 -3.09 22.35
CA HIS A 49 -2.61 -1.83 22.80
C HIS A 49 -3.66 -0.71 22.95
N ASN A 50 -4.94 -1.01 22.72
CA ASN A 50 -6.00 -0.02 22.93
C ASN A 50 -6.10 0.36 24.41
N THR A 51 -6.30 1.66 24.65
CA THR A 51 -6.60 2.20 25.99
C THR A 51 -8.06 2.62 26.06
N SER A 52 -8.56 2.94 27.25
CA SER A 52 -9.93 3.42 27.45
C SER A 52 -10.25 4.71 26.69
N THR A 53 -9.24 5.52 26.39
CA THR A 53 -9.36 6.81 25.71
C THR A 53 -8.85 6.81 24.27
N PHE A 54 -8.06 5.81 23.86
CA PHE A 54 -7.45 5.78 22.54
C PHE A 54 -7.47 4.39 21.89
N THR A 55 -7.99 4.33 20.66
CA THR A 55 -8.00 3.12 19.84
C THR A 55 -7.01 3.23 18.69
N TYR A 56 -6.07 2.29 18.63
CA TYR A 56 -5.14 2.18 17.53
C TYR A 56 -5.82 1.52 16.32
N ARG A 57 -5.56 2.05 15.12
CA ARG A 57 -6.06 1.49 13.86
C ARG A 57 -4.93 1.36 12.86
N ARG A 58 -4.72 0.14 12.34
CA ARG A 58 -3.82 -0.10 11.21
C ARG A 58 -4.48 0.45 9.94
N LYS A 59 -3.85 1.47 9.33
CA LYS A 59 -4.26 1.97 8.02
C LYS A 59 -3.51 1.20 6.94
N TYR A 60 -4.17 0.21 6.34
CA TYR A 60 -3.62 -0.49 5.19
C TYR A 60 -3.83 0.33 3.93
N LYS A 61 -2.74 0.58 3.18
CA LYS A 61 -2.83 1.04 1.80
C LYS A 61 -3.15 -0.18 0.93
N LEU A 62 -4.44 -0.48 0.78
CA LEU A 62 -4.91 -1.66 0.06
C LEU A 62 -4.62 -1.61 -1.45
N PHE A 63 -4.59 -0.42 -2.04
CA PHE A 63 -4.31 -0.21 -3.45
C PHE A 63 -3.19 0.82 -3.59
N LYS A 64 -2.29 0.64 -4.56
CA LYS A 64 -1.18 1.57 -4.83
C LYS A 64 -1.73 2.96 -5.19
N GLY A 65 -2.83 3.02 -5.93
CA GLY A 65 -3.46 4.24 -6.42
C GLY A 65 -4.84 4.56 -5.84
N LYS A 66 -5.55 5.48 -6.51
CA LYS A 66 -6.90 5.91 -6.13
C LYS A 66 -7.94 4.98 -6.76
N ILE A 67 -8.51 4.08 -5.96
CA ILE A 67 -9.57 3.11 -6.34
C ILE A 67 -10.66 3.77 -7.19
N ARG A 68 -11.14 4.95 -6.76
CA ARG A 68 -12.17 5.72 -7.45
C ARG A 68 -11.85 5.95 -8.93
N LYS A 69 -10.59 6.29 -9.23
CA LYS A 69 -10.14 6.58 -10.61
C LYS A 69 -10.15 5.30 -11.45
N TYR A 70 -9.64 4.20 -10.89
CA TYR A 70 -9.60 2.92 -11.60
C TYR A 70 -11.00 2.37 -11.90
N ILE A 71 -11.91 2.39 -10.92
CA ILE A 71 -13.29 1.92 -11.15
C ILE A 71 -13.95 2.73 -12.26
N VAL A 72 -13.82 4.06 -12.22
CA VAL A 72 -14.39 4.93 -13.27
C VAL A 72 -13.76 4.64 -14.63
N GLN A 73 -12.45 4.42 -14.69
CA GLN A 73 -11.76 4.08 -15.94
C GLN A 73 -12.29 2.76 -16.52
N ILE A 74 -12.27 1.67 -15.75
CA ILE A 74 -12.73 0.33 -16.17
C ILE A 74 -14.17 0.38 -16.67
N MET A 75 -15.06 1.01 -15.91
CA MET A 75 -16.48 1.04 -16.22
C MET A 75 -16.81 1.97 -17.40
N ARG A 76 -16.04 3.05 -17.63
CA ARG A 76 -16.25 3.93 -18.78
C ARG A 76 -15.68 3.37 -20.08
N GLU A 77 -14.60 2.60 -20.02
CA GLU A 77 -14.06 1.91 -21.19
C GLU A 77 -15.03 0.82 -21.69
N THR A 78 -15.83 0.23 -20.79
CA THR A 78 -16.80 -0.83 -21.13
C THR A 78 -18.17 -0.60 -20.47
N PRO A 79 -18.93 0.44 -20.89
CA PRO A 79 -20.13 0.87 -20.18
C PRO A 79 -21.31 -0.13 -20.29
N TYR A 80 -21.30 -0.98 -21.32
CA TYR A 80 -22.31 -2.02 -21.52
C TYR A 80 -22.02 -3.30 -20.74
N LYS A 81 -20.80 -3.46 -20.22
CA LYS A 81 -20.40 -4.64 -19.46
C LYS A 81 -20.84 -4.48 -18.01
N SER A 82 -21.47 -5.52 -17.49
CA SER A 82 -21.73 -5.64 -16.06
C SER A 82 -20.57 -6.36 -15.38
N PHE A 83 -20.20 -5.89 -14.20
CA PHE A 83 -19.05 -6.40 -13.46
C PHE A 83 -19.43 -6.83 -12.05
N THR A 84 -18.81 -7.91 -11.59
CA THR A 84 -18.79 -8.28 -10.17
C THR A 84 -17.70 -7.51 -9.42
N ILE A 85 -17.83 -7.43 -8.11
CA ILE A 85 -16.81 -6.79 -7.24
C ILE A 85 -15.45 -7.48 -7.38
N ALA A 86 -15.45 -8.81 -7.52
CA ALA A 86 -14.24 -9.60 -7.68
C ALA A 86 -13.54 -9.30 -9.00
N GLU A 87 -14.29 -9.17 -10.10
CA GLU A 87 -13.73 -8.80 -11.41
C GLU A 87 -13.13 -7.40 -11.40
N ILE A 88 -13.84 -6.41 -10.84
CA ILE A 88 -13.30 -5.04 -10.72
C ILE A 88 -12.01 -5.05 -9.91
N THR A 89 -11.97 -5.81 -8.81
CA THR A 89 -10.78 -5.90 -7.96
C THR A 89 -9.60 -6.52 -8.72
N ARG A 90 -9.84 -7.58 -9.49
CA ARG A 90 -8.81 -8.19 -10.35
C ARG A 90 -8.30 -7.22 -11.41
N CYS A 91 -9.20 -6.54 -12.12
CA CYS A 91 -8.79 -5.53 -13.11
C CYS A 91 -7.95 -4.41 -12.49
N ILE A 92 -8.26 -3.98 -11.26
CA ILE A 92 -7.44 -3.00 -10.55
C ILE A 92 -6.04 -3.57 -10.23
N PHE A 93 -5.95 -4.84 -9.82
CA PHE A 93 -4.66 -5.50 -9.56
C PHE A 93 -3.83 -5.64 -10.84
N ASP A 94 -4.47 -5.97 -11.96
CA ASP A 94 -3.83 -6.06 -13.27
C ASP A 94 -3.26 -4.69 -13.69
N ILE A 95 -4.02 -3.61 -13.50
CA ILE A 95 -3.56 -2.23 -13.76
C ILE A 95 -2.40 -1.82 -12.83
N GLU A 96 -2.40 -2.29 -11.58
CA GLU A 96 -1.36 -1.99 -10.59
C GLU A 96 -0.14 -2.92 -10.69
N GLU A 97 -0.13 -3.87 -11.63
CA GLU A 97 0.88 -4.93 -11.76
C GLU A 97 1.14 -5.62 -10.40
N ASN A 98 0.06 -5.92 -9.68
CA ASN A 98 0.14 -6.55 -8.37
C ASN A 98 0.05 -8.07 -8.51
N THR A 99 1.08 -8.78 -8.06
CA THR A 99 1.15 -10.25 -8.07
C THR A 99 0.42 -10.90 -6.89
N ASP A 100 -0.03 -10.11 -5.92
CA ASP A 100 -0.69 -10.61 -4.72
C ASP A 100 -2.13 -11.04 -4.99
N LYS A 101 -2.64 -11.96 -4.16
CA LYS A 101 -4.04 -12.35 -4.22
C LYS A 101 -4.92 -11.27 -3.55
N PRO A 102 -6.05 -10.86 -4.16
CA PRO A 102 -6.99 -9.95 -3.51
C PRO A 102 -7.51 -10.52 -2.18
N SER A 103 -7.22 -9.83 -1.08
CA SER A 103 -7.83 -10.07 0.24
C SER A 103 -9.25 -9.51 0.33
N ASP A 104 -10.09 -10.05 1.22
CA ASP A 104 -11.47 -9.58 1.48
C ASP A 104 -11.57 -8.08 1.77
N LYS A 105 -10.55 -7.49 2.42
CA LYS A 105 -10.48 -6.04 2.64
C LYS A 105 -10.50 -5.24 1.33
N HIS A 106 -9.88 -5.76 0.27
CA HIS A 106 -9.91 -5.14 -1.07
C HIS A 106 -11.32 -5.17 -1.65
N LEU A 107 -11.99 -6.32 -1.56
CA LEU A 107 -13.37 -6.49 -2.02
C LEU A 107 -14.31 -5.53 -1.28
N ASP A 108 -14.17 -5.42 0.04
CA ASP A 108 -14.96 -4.49 0.85
C ASP A 108 -14.71 -3.03 0.49
N SER A 109 -13.47 -2.67 0.17
CA SER A 109 -13.12 -1.31 -0.24
C SER A 109 -13.74 -0.95 -1.60
N VAL A 110 -13.69 -1.87 -2.57
CA VAL A 110 -14.35 -1.70 -3.88
C VAL A 110 -15.88 -1.63 -3.70
N ARG A 111 -16.46 -2.52 -2.87
CA ARG A 111 -17.90 -2.50 -2.54
C ARG A 111 -18.33 -1.16 -1.96
N LYS A 112 -17.58 -0.60 -1.00
CA LYS A 112 -17.88 0.72 -0.40
C LYS A 112 -17.90 1.82 -1.45
N GLN A 113 -16.95 1.82 -2.39
CA GLN A 113 -16.88 2.81 -3.46
C GLN A 113 -18.03 2.66 -4.47
N LEU A 114 -18.38 1.43 -4.86
CA LEU A 114 -19.51 1.17 -5.77
C LEU A 114 -20.85 1.58 -5.14
N ASN A 115 -21.05 1.29 -3.85
CA ASN A 115 -22.21 1.77 -3.10
C ASN A 115 -22.30 3.31 -3.10
N GLU A 116 -21.17 4.00 -2.97
CA GLU A 116 -21.11 5.46 -3.05
C GLU A 116 -21.48 5.97 -4.46
N PHE A 117 -21.01 5.30 -5.51
CA PHE A 117 -21.34 5.64 -6.90
C PHE A 117 -22.82 5.41 -7.20
N HIS A 118 -23.40 4.34 -6.67
CA HIS A 118 -24.82 4.06 -6.82
C HIS A 118 -25.68 5.12 -6.13
N LYS A 119 -25.31 5.55 -4.91
CA LYS A 119 -25.97 6.68 -4.24
C LYS A 119 -25.89 7.98 -5.05
N ARG A 120 -24.81 8.18 -5.79
CA ARG A 120 -24.63 9.33 -6.71
C ARG A 120 -25.31 9.13 -8.08
N GLY A 121 -25.89 7.97 -8.34
CA GLY A 121 -26.56 7.65 -9.60
C GLY A 121 -25.63 7.38 -10.79
N TRP A 122 -24.34 7.10 -10.57
CA TRP A 122 -23.36 6.85 -11.65
C TRP A 122 -23.35 5.42 -12.16
N VAL A 123 -23.77 4.47 -11.31
CA VAL A 123 -23.78 3.03 -11.62
C VAL A 123 -25.13 2.44 -11.24
N THR A 124 -25.56 1.45 -12.00
CA THR A 124 -26.73 0.63 -11.69
C THR A 124 -26.30 -0.64 -10.99
N ARG A 125 -27.10 -1.07 -10.01
CA ARG A 125 -26.91 -2.33 -9.28
C ARG A 125 -28.00 -3.30 -9.72
N THR A 126 -27.61 -4.45 -10.24
CA THR A 126 -28.52 -5.55 -10.57
C THR A 126 -28.19 -6.76 -9.71
N GLU A 127 -29.19 -7.28 -8.99
CA GLU A 127 -29.04 -8.46 -8.15
C GLU A 127 -29.73 -9.65 -8.82
N LEU A 128 -28.97 -10.70 -9.10
CA LEU A 128 -29.50 -11.95 -9.65
C LEU A 128 -29.90 -12.91 -8.52
N LYS A 129 -30.74 -13.90 -8.88
CA LYS A 129 -31.42 -14.85 -7.97
C LYS A 129 -30.50 -15.66 -7.02
N ARG A 130 -29.17 -15.56 -7.14
CA ARG A 130 -28.19 -16.31 -6.33
C ARG A 130 -27.24 -15.42 -5.51
N GLY A 131 -27.60 -14.15 -5.27
CA GLY A 131 -26.78 -13.23 -4.48
C GLY A 131 -25.57 -12.66 -5.23
N GLU A 132 -25.45 -12.94 -6.52
CA GLU A 132 -24.48 -12.27 -7.39
C GLU A 132 -24.99 -10.87 -7.73
N VAL A 133 -24.23 -9.89 -7.26
CA VAL A 133 -24.49 -8.47 -7.50
C VAL A 133 -23.57 -7.98 -8.61
N TYR A 134 -24.21 -7.49 -9.67
CA TYR A 134 -23.54 -6.90 -10.81
C TYR A 134 -23.68 -5.38 -10.78
N TRP A 135 -22.62 -4.72 -11.23
CA TRP A 135 -22.51 -3.28 -11.29
C TRP A 135 -22.22 -2.87 -12.73
N GLN A 136 -22.99 -1.93 -13.23
CA GLN A 136 -22.83 -1.43 -14.59
C GLN A 136 -22.78 0.10 -14.60
N TRP A 137 -22.02 0.68 -15.53
CA TRP A 137 -22.01 2.12 -15.72
C TRP A 137 -23.38 2.60 -16.21
N LYS A 138 -23.90 3.66 -15.60
CA LYS A 138 -25.12 4.30 -16.08
C LYS A 138 -24.76 5.22 -17.24
N ILE A 139 -25.24 4.87 -18.43
CA ILE A 139 -25.15 5.70 -19.64
C ILE A 139 -26.16 6.84 -19.53
#